data_AF-S3CU09-F1
#
_entry.id   AF-S3CU09-F1
#
_cell.length_a   1.000
_cell.length_b   1.000
_cell.length_c   1.000
_cell.angle_alpha   90.00
_cell.angle_beta   90.00
_cell.angle_gamma   90.00
#
_symmetry.space_group_name_H-M   'P 1'
#
loop_
_entity.id
_entity.type
_entity.pdbx_description
1 polymer ?
#
loop_
_entity_poly.entity_id
_entity_poly.type
_entity_poly.pdbx_seq_one_letter_code
_entity_poly.pdbx_strand_id
1 'polypeptide(L)'
;MLAGFLLAVGTIGMSSTALANPVLPDTAISPLPTYTNFSSSCESIALYATQAIHRLPDQLKARCRDNAGVLHSAEIDLNLCVGINYQNASLLWSIYGKFSEYCSSCWSAGTRVEFGCACRLLTGNATKISTNSTLDLDTGIGNVNGTLHCAGGIGSRGD
;
A
#
# COMPACT_ATOMS: atom_id res chain seq x y z
N MET A 1 -49.85 -61.95 30.61
CA MET A 1 -49.33 -60.99 31.61
C MET A 1 -47.94 -60.58 31.18
N LEU A 2 -47.60 -59.30 31.41
CA LEU A 2 -46.59 -58.50 30.72
C LEU A 2 -45.15 -59.04 30.77
N ALA A 3 -44.43 -58.90 29.66
CA ALA A 3 -42.99 -58.72 29.64
C ALA A 3 -42.68 -57.48 28.79
N GLY A 4 -42.07 -56.47 29.42
CA GLY A 4 -41.80 -55.17 28.84
C GLY A 4 -40.60 -55.18 27.89
N PHE A 5 -40.70 -54.36 26.85
CA PHE A 5 -39.58 -53.99 26.00
C PHE A 5 -39.49 -52.46 26.03
N LEU A 6 -38.41 -51.95 26.63
CA LEU A 6 -38.03 -50.54 26.50
C LEU A 6 -37.42 -50.34 25.11
N LEU A 7 -37.97 -49.40 24.34
CA LEU A 7 -37.29 -48.76 23.23
C LEU A 7 -37.22 -47.27 23.54
N ALA A 8 -36.02 -46.80 23.87
CA ALA A 8 -35.73 -45.38 24.02
C ALA A 8 -35.68 -44.74 22.62
N VAL A 9 -36.58 -43.80 22.37
CA VAL A 9 -36.54 -42.93 21.19
C VAL A 9 -35.60 -41.76 21.50
N GLY A 10 -34.38 -41.83 20.97
CA GLY A 10 -33.41 -40.74 21.05
C GLY A 10 -33.75 -39.65 20.03
N THR A 11 -34.14 -38.47 20.52
CA THR A 11 -34.33 -37.26 19.72
C THR A 11 -33.01 -36.51 19.51
N ILE A 12 -32.72 -36.24 18.23
CA ILE A 12 -32.15 -35.02 17.62
C ILE A 12 -31.04 -34.28 18.39
N GLY A 13 -29.84 -34.33 17.82
CA GLY A 13 -28.75 -33.39 18.09
C GLY A 13 -27.86 -33.27 16.86
N MET A 14 -28.36 -32.65 15.78
CA MET A 14 -27.49 -32.20 14.68
C MET A 14 -26.59 -31.11 15.24
N SER A 15 -25.39 -31.50 15.66
CA SER A 15 -24.33 -30.55 15.99
C SER A 15 -23.91 -29.87 14.70
N SER A 16 -24.36 -28.62 14.52
CA SER A 16 -23.80 -27.72 13.53
C SER A 16 -22.34 -27.49 13.91
N THR A 17 -21.42 -28.22 13.28
CA THR A 17 -20.03 -27.83 13.21
C THR A 17 -19.98 -26.55 12.38
N ALA A 18 -20.11 -25.41 13.06
CA ALA A 18 -19.69 -24.15 12.49
C ALA A 18 -18.23 -24.33 12.08
N LEU A 19 -17.99 -24.36 10.77
CA LEU A 19 -16.67 -24.15 10.19
C LEU A 19 -16.25 -22.76 10.66
N ALA A 20 -15.48 -22.72 11.74
CA ALA A 20 -14.74 -21.54 12.12
C ALA A 20 -13.88 -21.17 10.91
N ASN A 21 -14.22 -20.06 10.26
CA ASN A 21 -13.31 -19.42 9.35
C ASN A 21 -11.97 -19.27 10.09
N PRO A 22 -10.83 -19.68 9.50
CA PRO A 22 -9.55 -19.33 10.07
C PRO A 22 -9.45 -17.80 10.04
N VAL A 23 -9.61 -17.19 11.21
CA VAL A 23 -9.09 -15.85 11.47
C VAL A 23 -7.58 -16.00 11.33
N LEU A 24 -7.04 -15.54 10.20
CA LEU A 24 -5.59 -15.44 10.05
C LEU A 24 -5.08 -14.57 11.20
N PRO A 25 -4.16 -15.09 12.04
CA PRO A 25 -3.51 -14.25 13.02
C PRO A 25 -2.65 -13.22 12.30
N ASP A 26 -3.00 -11.96 12.48
CA ASP A 26 -2.32 -10.76 11.97
C ASP A 26 -0.97 -10.53 12.71
N THR A 27 -0.16 -11.58 12.89
CA THR A 27 1.03 -11.56 13.75
C THR A 27 2.28 -12.12 13.08
N ALA A 28 2.46 -11.83 11.79
CA ALA A 28 3.76 -11.88 11.14
C ALA A 28 3.90 -10.71 10.16
N ILE A 29 3.86 -9.48 10.68
CA ILE A 29 4.41 -8.34 9.95
C ILE A 29 5.93 -8.54 9.97
N SER A 30 6.47 -9.28 9.00
CA SER A 30 7.88 -9.13 8.65
C SER A 30 8.10 -7.62 8.45
N PRO A 31 9.14 -7.00 9.04
CA PRO A 31 9.37 -5.58 8.85
C PRO A 31 9.43 -5.33 7.34
N LEU A 32 8.61 -4.40 6.86
CA LEU A 32 8.67 -3.94 5.47
C LEU A 32 10.14 -3.60 5.19
N PRO A 33 10.73 -4.06 4.06
CA PRO A 33 12.09 -3.69 3.73
C PRO A 33 12.19 -2.17 3.69
N THR A 34 13.05 -1.60 4.52
CA THR A 34 13.21 -0.15 4.60
C THR A 34 14.16 0.31 3.50
N TYR A 35 13.59 0.82 2.41
CA TYR A 35 14.32 1.54 1.39
C TYR A 35 14.24 3.03 1.73
N THR A 36 15.38 3.70 1.89
CA THR A 36 15.40 5.10 2.32
C THR A 36 16.45 5.91 1.58
N ASN A 37 16.29 7.24 1.61
CA ASN A 37 17.25 8.25 1.17
C ASN A 37 17.70 8.12 -0.29
N PHE A 38 16.81 7.74 -1.21
CA PHE A 38 17.14 7.70 -2.64
C PHE A 38 17.67 9.05 -3.15
N SER A 39 17.18 10.17 -2.61
CA SER A 39 17.56 11.52 -3.04
C SER A 39 19.04 11.83 -2.87
N SER A 40 19.73 11.13 -1.98
CA SER A 40 21.18 11.27 -1.77
C SER A 40 22.02 10.74 -2.94
N SER A 41 21.45 9.83 -3.74
CA SER A 41 22.13 9.13 -4.84
C SER A 41 21.42 9.27 -6.18
N CYS A 42 20.33 10.04 -6.23
CA CYS A 42 19.55 10.29 -7.43
C CYS A 42 19.41 11.80 -7.71
N GLU A 43 19.32 12.15 -8.98
CA GLU A 43 19.13 13.51 -9.48
C GLU A 43 17.93 13.58 -10.45
N SER A 44 17.55 14.79 -10.88
CA SER A 44 16.43 15.01 -11.80
C SER A 44 15.10 14.36 -11.34
N ILE A 45 14.88 14.35 -10.03
CA ILE A 45 13.70 13.76 -9.38
C ILE A 45 12.46 14.55 -9.77
N ALA A 46 11.48 13.88 -10.36
CA ALA A 46 10.23 14.48 -10.76
C ALA A 46 9.07 13.47 -10.72
N LEU A 47 7.87 13.99 -10.48
CA LEU A 47 6.63 13.22 -10.49
C LEU A 47 5.86 13.50 -11.79
N TYR A 48 5.37 12.43 -12.41
CA TYR A 48 4.64 12.44 -13.67
C TYR A 48 3.32 11.70 -13.51
N ALA A 49 2.29 12.14 -14.24
CA ALA A 49 1.03 11.41 -14.32
C ALA A 49 1.08 10.40 -15.47
N THR A 50 0.78 9.13 -15.19
CA THR A 50 0.75 8.08 -16.22
C THR A 50 -0.43 8.18 -17.18
N GLN A 51 -1.54 8.80 -16.76
CA GLN A 51 -2.77 8.82 -17.54
C GLN A 51 -3.33 10.23 -17.74
N ALA A 52 -3.77 10.51 -18.97
CA ALA A 52 -4.37 11.79 -19.33
C ALA A 52 -5.74 12.03 -18.66
N ILE A 53 -6.43 10.95 -18.28
CA ILE A 53 -7.82 10.96 -17.78
C ILE A 53 -7.84 11.10 -16.25
N HIS A 54 -6.92 10.42 -15.56
CA HIS A 54 -6.66 10.59 -14.13
C HIS A 54 -5.29 11.22 -13.97
N ARG A 55 -5.24 12.56 -13.94
CA ARG A 55 -4.01 13.38 -13.80
C ARG A 55 -3.42 13.29 -12.39
N LEU A 56 -3.25 12.09 -11.87
CA LEU A 56 -2.55 11.88 -10.60
C LEU A 56 -1.08 11.66 -10.92
N PRO A 57 -0.17 12.48 -10.39
CA PRO A 57 1.27 12.24 -10.48
C PRO A 57 1.65 10.99 -9.67
N ASP A 58 1.46 9.82 -10.26
CA ASP A 58 1.66 8.50 -9.67
C ASP A 58 3.02 7.89 -10.03
N GLN A 59 3.75 8.47 -10.98
CA GLN A 59 5.08 7.99 -11.33
C GLN A 59 6.20 8.90 -10.86
N LEU A 60 7.11 8.32 -10.10
CA LEU A 60 8.37 8.93 -9.73
C LEU A 60 9.45 8.51 -10.72
N LYS A 61 10.04 9.49 -11.39
CA LYS A 61 11.21 9.29 -12.25
C LYS A 61 12.39 10.05 -11.68
N ALA A 62 13.56 9.43 -11.75
CA ALA A 62 14.83 10.03 -11.36
C ALA A 62 15.97 9.45 -12.19
N ARG A 63 17.16 10.02 -12.03
CA ARG A 63 18.40 9.42 -12.50
C ARG A 63 19.23 9.01 -11.31
N CYS A 64 19.48 7.73 -11.13
CA CYS A 64 20.08 7.17 -9.92
C CYS A 64 21.46 6.58 -10.18
N ARG A 65 22.40 6.81 -9.27
CA ARG A 65 23.75 6.28 -9.38
C ARG A 65 23.79 4.78 -9.06
N ASP A 66 24.48 4.01 -9.88
CA ASP A 66 24.86 2.64 -9.55
C ASP A 66 26.12 2.58 -8.66
N ASN A 67 26.58 1.37 -8.34
CA ASN A 67 27.79 1.16 -7.54
C ASN A 67 29.08 1.64 -8.23
N ALA A 68 29.06 1.82 -9.56
CA ALA A 68 30.17 2.40 -10.33
C ALA A 68 30.08 3.94 -10.43
N GLY A 69 29.04 4.55 -9.86
CA GLY A 69 28.79 5.98 -9.89
C GLY A 69 28.13 6.47 -11.18
N VAL A 70 27.73 5.57 -12.07
CA VAL A 70 27.06 5.87 -13.36
C VAL A 70 25.58 6.12 -13.11
N LEU A 71 25.03 7.14 -13.77
CA LEU A 71 23.63 7.52 -13.63
C LEU A 71 22.73 6.76 -14.61
N HIS A 72 21.78 6.01 -14.07
CA HIS A 72 20.76 5.27 -14.81
C HIS A 72 19.40 5.96 -14.67
N SER A 73 18.60 5.90 -15.73
CA SER A 73 17.18 6.29 -15.62
C SER A 73 16.46 5.27 -14.76
N ALA A 74 15.65 5.75 -13.82
CA ALA A 74 14.90 4.90 -12.92
C ALA A 74 13.49 5.43 -12.73
N GLU A 75 12.53 4.51 -12.73
CA GLU A 75 11.11 4.79 -12.61
C GLU A 75 10.46 3.85 -11.59
N ILE A 76 9.56 4.41 -10.79
CA ILE A 76 8.71 3.63 -9.89
C ILE A 76 7.29 4.19 -9.90
N ASP A 77 6.32 3.27 -9.92
CA ASP A 77 4.91 3.59 -9.78
C ASP A 77 4.57 3.68 -8.29
N LEU A 78 4.35 4.89 -7.80
CA LEU A 78 3.95 5.17 -6.42
C LEU A 78 2.61 4.54 -6.09
N ASN A 79 1.75 4.29 -7.09
CA ASN A 79 0.47 3.64 -6.83
C ASN A 79 0.68 2.19 -6.38
N LEU A 80 1.81 1.55 -6.68
CA LEU A 80 2.14 0.22 -6.15
C LEU A 80 2.73 0.25 -4.74
N CYS A 81 3.25 1.40 -4.33
CA CYS A 81 4.05 1.56 -3.10
C CYS A 81 3.33 2.32 -1.99
N VAL A 82 2.35 3.15 -2.35
CA VAL A 82 1.67 4.09 -1.46
C VAL A 82 0.20 3.70 -1.34
N GLY A 83 -0.24 3.56 -0.09
CA GLY A 83 -1.62 3.34 0.27
C GLY A 83 -2.16 4.48 1.13
N ILE A 84 -3.26 4.18 1.82
CA ILE A 84 -3.90 5.11 2.76
C ILE A 84 -4.10 4.45 4.11
N ASN A 85 -3.96 5.23 5.17
CA ASN A 85 -4.40 4.86 6.51
C ASN A 85 -5.93 5.02 6.61
N TYR A 86 -6.65 3.91 6.74
CA TYR A 86 -8.11 3.90 6.84
C TYR A 86 -8.66 4.52 8.13
N GLN A 87 -7.81 4.87 9.11
CA GLN A 87 -8.26 5.54 10.34
C GLN A 87 -8.36 7.07 10.18
N ASN A 88 -7.51 7.68 9.36
CA ASN A 88 -7.40 9.15 9.28
C ASN A 88 -7.23 9.71 7.84
N ALA A 89 -7.34 8.85 6.83
CA ALA A 89 -7.18 9.19 5.42
C ALA A 89 -5.78 9.76 5.05
N SER A 90 -4.73 9.42 5.81
CA SER A 90 -3.36 9.83 5.49
C SER A 90 -2.65 8.89 4.52
N LEU A 91 -1.67 9.37 3.78
CA LEU A 91 -0.78 8.55 2.94
C LEU A 91 0.14 7.69 3.83
N LEU A 92 0.41 6.47 3.41
CA LEU A 92 1.39 5.58 4.05
C LEU A 92 2.08 4.66 3.04
N TRP A 93 3.25 4.14 3.38
CA TRP A 93 3.91 3.08 2.61
C TRP A 93 3.20 1.74 2.78
N SER A 94 2.87 1.06 1.68
CA SER A 94 2.12 -0.20 1.70
C SER A 94 2.57 -1.15 0.60
N ILE A 95 2.72 -2.44 0.93
CA ILE A 95 2.94 -3.51 -0.08
C ILE A 95 1.75 -3.74 -1.02
N TYR A 96 0.59 -3.20 -0.66
CA TYR A 96 -0.64 -3.27 -1.45
C TYR A 96 -1.07 -1.87 -1.85
N GLY A 97 -0.11 -1.03 -2.25
CA GLY A 97 -0.37 0.36 -2.63
C GLY A 97 -1.52 0.47 -3.62
N LYS A 98 -2.40 1.44 -3.38
CA LYS A 98 -3.59 1.80 -4.18
C LYS A 98 -4.07 3.22 -3.88
N PHE A 99 -3.17 4.15 -3.55
CA PHE A 99 -3.59 5.48 -3.10
C PHE A 99 -4.47 6.20 -4.13
N SER A 100 -4.28 5.95 -5.43
CA SER A 100 -5.07 6.56 -6.50
C SER A 100 -6.58 6.25 -6.42
N GLU A 101 -6.99 5.16 -5.78
CA GLU A 101 -8.41 4.83 -5.57
C GLU A 101 -9.07 5.76 -4.54
N TYR A 102 -8.26 6.32 -3.62
CA TYR A 102 -8.73 7.06 -2.45
C TYR A 102 -8.32 8.53 -2.46
N CYS A 103 -7.33 8.90 -3.27
CA CYS A 103 -6.75 10.23 -3.28
C CYS A 103 -7.00 10.97 -4.59
N SER A 104 -6.95 12.29 -4.51
CA SER A 104 -7.17 13.22 -5.60
C SER A 104 -6.23 14.42 -5.45
N SER A 105 -6.07 15.19 -6.54
CA SER A 105 -5.33 16.45 -6.53
C SER A 105 -3.97 16.31 -5.85
N CYS A 106 -3.09 15.45 -6.37
CA CYS A 106 -1.75 15.28 -5.77
C CYS A 106 -0.75 16.31 -6.31
N TRP A 107 0.26 16.64 -5.50
CA TRP A 107 1.28 17.64 -5.76
C TRP A 107 2.64 17.22 -5.19
N SER A 108 3.71 17.88 -5.66
CA SER A 108 5.00 17.87 -4.96
C SER A 108 5.00 19.00 -3.93
N ALA A 109 5.19 18.66 -2.65
CA ALA A 109 5.05 19.61 -1.56
C ALA A 109 6.39 20.30 -1.24
N GLY A 110 6.73 21.35 -1.97
CA GLY A 110 7.82 22.29 -1.62
C GLY A 110 9.27 21.75 -1.74
N THR A 111 9.52 20.49 -1.41
CA THR A 111 10.78 19.77 -1.62
C THR A 111 10.62 18.75 -2.75
N ARG A 112 11.73 18.40 -3.43
CA ARG A 112 11.73 17.42 -4.55
C ARG A 112 11.35 16.00 -4.11
N VAL A 113 11.29 15.77 -2.80
CA VAL A 113 11.09 14.45 -2.19
C VAL A 113 9.79 14.35 -1.41
N GLU A 114 8.98 15.41 -1.35
CA GLU A 114 7.70 15.35 -0.63
C GLU A 114 6.53 15.19 -1.60
N PHE A 115 5.74 14.15 -1.39
CA PHE A 115 4.56 13.81 -2.18
C PHE A 115 3.29 14.08 -1.38
N GLY A 116 2.46 15.01 -1.85
CA GLY A 116 1.22 15.40 -1.20
C GLY A 116 -0.01 15.01 -2.00
N CYS A 117 -1.10 14.64 -1.32
CA CYS A 117 -2.40 14.37 -1.93
C CYS A 117 -3.56 14.77 -1.01
N ALA A 118 -4.72 15.06 -1.62
CA ALA A 118 -5.99 15.16 -0.91
C ALA A 118 -6.68 13.78 -0.92
N CYS A 119 -6.68 13.09 0.21
CA CYS A 119 -7.16 11.72 0.34
C CYS A 119 -8.49 11.65 1.06
N ARG A 120 -9.37 10.73 0.63
CA ARG A 120 -10.70 10.55 1.18
C ARG A 120 -11.00 9.10 1.54
N LEU A 121 -11.71 8.92 2.65
CA LEU A 121 -12.30 7.64 3.02
C LEU A 121 -13.80 7.64 2.74
N LEU A 122 -14.35 6.48 2.40
CA LEU A 122 -15.79 6.25 2.41
C LEU A 122 -16.10 5.41 3.64
N THR A 123 -16.56 6.03 4.72
CA THR A 123 -17.06 5.28 5.89
C THR A 123 -18.58 5.22 5.83
N GLY A 124 -19.11 4.02 5.52
CA GLY A 124 -20.55 3.76 5.46
C GLY A 124 -21.28 4.66 4.44
N ASN A 125 -22.44 5.18 4.83
CA ASN A 125 -23.36 5.91 3.94
C ASN A 125 -23.08 7.42 3.80
N ALA A 126 -22.14 8.04 4.54
CA ALA A 126 -22.11 9.51 4.56
C ALA A 126 -20.78 10.23 4.85
N THR A 127 -19.71 9.61 5.34
CA THR A 127 -18.56 10.42 5.79
C THR A 127 -17.35 10.30 4.86
N LYS A 128 -17.11 11.37 4.09
CA LYS A 128 -15.85 11.68 3.42
C LYS A 128 -14.94 12.41 4.42
N ILE A 129 -14.11 11.68 5.17
CA ILE A 129 -12.95 12.31 5.81
C ILE A 129 -12.01 12.67 4.67
N SER A 130 -11.87 13.95 4.34
CA SER A 130 -10.93 14.43 3.33
C SER A 130 -9.76 15.11 4.04
N THR A 131 -8.58 14.53 3.92
CA THR A 131 -7.36 15.02 4.58
C THR A 131 -6.32 15.29 3.52
N ASN A 132 -5.70 16.48 3.58
CA ASN A 132 -4.45 16.72 2.87
C ASN A 132 -3.35 16.01 3.64
N SER A 133 -2.67 15.06 2.99
CA SER A 133 -1.59 14.31 3.58
C SER A 133 -0.36 14.45 2.72
N THR A 134 0.80 14.56 3.36
CA THR A 134 2.09 14.46 2.69
C THR A 134 2.82 13.20 3.12
N LEU A 135 3.71 12.73 2.25
CA LEU A 135 4.55 11.57 2.43
C LEU A 135 5.96 11.93 1.95
N ASP A 136 6.95 11.77 2.81
CA ASP A 136 8.34 11.94 2.44
C ASP A 136 8.83 10.71 1.68
N LEU A 137 9.15 10.89 0.39
CA LEU A 137 9.63 9.84 -0.51
C LEU A 137 10.95 9.24 -0.02
N ASP A 138 11.80 9.98 0.68
CA ASP A 138 13.06 9.43 1.23
C ASP A 138 12.83 8.46 2.39
N THR A 139 11.64 8.42 2.99
CA THR A 139 11.33 7.47 4.07
C THR A 139 10.96 6.07 3.59
N GLY A 140 10.67 5.91 2.29
CA GLY A 140 10.26 4.62 1.75
C GLY A 140 10.69 4.34 0.33
N ILE A 141 11.37 5.26 -0.36
CA ILE A 141 12.06 5.00 -1.63
C ILE A 141 13.56 4.95 -1.39
N GLY A 142 14.21 3.96 -1.98
CA GLY A 142 15.66 3.79 -1.99
C GLY A 142 16.18 3.54 -3.39
N ASN A 143 17.48 3.74 -3.57
CA ASN A 143 18.20 3.38 -4.78
C ASN A 143 19.05 2.14 -4.52
N VAL A 144 18.88 1.11 -5.35
CA VAL A 144 19.69 -0.10 -5.33
C VAL A 144 20.34 -0.26 -6.70
N ASN A 145 21.64 0.04 -6.77
CA ASN A 145 22.48 -0.10 -7.96
C ASN A 145 21.88 0.57 -9.23
N GLY A 146 21.35 1.79 -9.10
CA GLY A 146 20.78 2.56 -10.20
C GLY A 146 19.27 2.37 -10.38
N THR A 147 18.63 1.48 -9.61
CA THR A 147 17.20 1.18 -9.69
C THR A 147 16.46 1.72 -8.46
N LEU A 148 15.29 2.32 -8.64
CA LEU A 148 14.42 2.75 -7.54
C LEU A 148 13.66 1.56 -6.96
N HIS A 149 13.59 1.46 -5.64
CA HIS A 149 12.83 0.47 -4.89
C HIS A 149 11.98 1.16 -3.82
N CYS A 150 10.86 0.55 -3.44
CA CYS A 150 10.01 1.07 -2.38
C CYS A 150 9.75 0.07 -1.27
N ALA A 151 9.53 0.59 -0.05
CA ALA A 151 9.18 -0.20 1.12
C ALA A 151 7.85 -0.96 0.91
N GLY A 152 6.98 -0.42 0.06
CA GLY A 152 5.74 -1.03 -0.42
C GLY A 152 5.89 -2.07 -1.54
N GLY A 153 7.05 -2.71 -1.73
CA GLY A 153 7.17 -3.85 -2.65
C GLY A 153 7.76 -3.55 -4.03
N ILE A 154 7.49 -4.44 -5.00
CA ILE A 154 8.12 -4.47 -6.33
C ILE A 154 7.40 -3.48 -7.26
N GLY A 155 7.66 -2.19 -7.08
CA GLY A 155 7.18 -1.12 -7.97
C GLY A 155 8.15 -0.75 -9.10
N SER A 156 9.36 -1.30 -9.09
CA SER A 156 10.45 -0.93 -9.99
C SER A 156 10.17 -1.40 -11.42
N ARG A 157 10.23 -0.48 -12.38
CA ARG A 157 10.44 -0.84 -13.79
C ARG A 157 11.90 -0.55 -14.13
N GLY A 158 12.64 -1.60 -14.45
CA GLY A 158 13.94 -1.48 -15.10
C GLY A 158 13.74 -1.34 -16.61
N ASP A 159 14.52 -0.48 -17.23
CA ASP A 159 14.61 -0.34 -18.69
C ASP A 159 15.20 -1.62 -19.34
#